data_AF-A0A2V6RMX5-F1
#
_entry.id   AF-A0A2V6RMX5-F1
#
_cell.length_a   1.000
_cell.length_b   1.000
_cell.length_c   1.000
_cell.angle_alpha   90.00
_cell.angle_beta   90.00
_cell.angle_gamma   90.00
#
_symmetry.space_group_name_H-M   'P 1'
#
loop_
_entity.id
_entity.type
_entity.pdbx_description
1 polymer ?
#
loop_
_entity_poly.entity_id
_entity_poly.type
_entity_poly.pdbx_seq_one_letter_code
_entity_poly.pdbx_strand_id
1 'polypeptide(L)'
;VQGITTKGAWATAPPSHGEEGTVETSAIFVQSQNTESPIWGEPIMLPDRQGRGVDCEAPDLRNPPGPPLKMTVCRAYQDRVFLEKLGRGTSERYETAEVSPGELDEWIEALWTAVSSQKLLRAEPGVVVLLNARGTPWLALHLVAEGFRQRYGEAARRVAEEARFDSIWVVGPSHDFVERLDTPTAP
;
A
#
# COMPACT_ATOMS: atom_id res chain seq x y z
N VAL A 1 8.63 -35.24 -32.69
CA VAL A 1 7.78 -34.79 -31.56
C VAL A 1 8.72 -34.22 -30.50
N GLN A 2 8.94 -32.91 -30.51
CA GLN A 2 9.77 -32.22 -29.50
C GLN A 2 8.82 -31.56 -28.52
N GLY A 3 8.88 -32.01 -27.26
CA GLY A 3 8.05 -31.50 -26.17
C GLY A 3 8.44 -30.08 -25.81
N ILE A 4 7.46 -29.18 -25.87
CA ILE A 4 7.56 -27.84 -25.33
C ILE A 4 7.39 -27.98 -23.82
N THR A 5 8.49 -27.93 -23.07
CA THR A 5 8.43 -27.75 -21.62
C THR A 5 8.12 -26.28 -21.36
N THR A 6 6.85 -25.99 -21.09
CA THR A 6 6.35 -24.73 -20.57
C THR A 6 7.07 -24.42 -19.25
N LYS A 7 8.08 -23.54 -19.30
CA LYS A 7 8.54 -22.83 -18.10
C LYS A 7 7.42 -21.90 -17.69
N GLY A 8 6.61 -22.34 -16.72
CA GLY A 8 5.72 -21.45 -15.98
C GLY A 8 6.57 -20.38 -15.32
N ALA A 9 6.55 -19.17 -15.87
CA ALA A 9 7.06 -17.99 -15.19
C ALA A 9 6.05 -17.62 -14.11
N TRP A 10 6.31 -18.06 -12.88
CA TRP A 10 5.66 -17.51 -11.71
C TRP A 10 6.33 -16.17 -11.46
N ALA A 11 5.78 -15.10 -12.02
CA ALA A 11 6.11 -13.75 -11.60
C ALA A 11 5.49 -13.55 -10.22
N THR A 12 6.14 -14.08 -9.17
CA THR A 12 6.02 -13.47 -7.86
C THR A 12 6.55 -12.06 -8.04
N ALA A 13 5.67 -11.06 -8.05
CA ALA A 13 6.12 -9.69 -7.90
C ALA A 13 7.01 -9.68 -6.64
N PRO A 14 8.29 -9.32 -6.75
CA PRO A 14 9.11 -9.21 -5.55
C PRO A 14 8.39 -8.22 -4.62
N PRO A 15 8.34 -8.49 -3.31
CA PRO A 15 7.88 -7.50 -2.34
C PRO A 15 8.56 -6.16 -2.64
N SER A 16 7.78 -5.09 -2.66
CA SER A 16 8.22 -3.74 -2.97
C SER A 16 9.05 -3.17 -1.81
N HIS A 17 10.22 -3.76 -1.57
CA HIS A 17 11.10 -3.36 -0.49
C HIS A 17 11.80 -2.04 -0.85
N GLY A 18 11.64 -1.04 0.01
CA GLY A 18 12.37 0.23 -0.09
C GLY A 18 11.93 1.10 -1.26
N GLU A 19 10.62 1.22 -1.52
CA GLU A 19 10.13 2.17 -2.53
C GLU A 19 10.49 3.61 -2.15
N GLU A 20 10.84 4.42 -3.15
CA GLU A 20 10.95 5.86 -3.01
C GLU A 20 9.67 6.42 -2.39
N GLY A 21 9.81 7.26 -1.35
CA GLY A 21 8.68 7.83 -0.64
C GLY A 21 8.12 7.00 0.52
N THR A 22 8.76 5.88 0.92
CA THR A 22 8.27 5.01 2.03
C THR A 22 8.23 5.75 3.37
N VAL A 23 9.29 6.48 3.76
CA VAL A 23 9.32 7.21 5.04
C VAL A 23 8.26 8.30 5.05
N GLU A 24 8.15 9.05 3.96
CA GLU A 24 7.21 10.15 3.79
C GLU A 24 5.76 9.65 3.79
N THR A 25 5.47 8.54 3.10
CA THR A 25 4.14 7.91 3.11
C THR A 25 3.79 7.45 4.52
N SER A 26 4.74 6.82 5.22
CA SER A 26 4.56 6.41 6.61
C SER A 26 4.34 7.61 7.54
N ALA A 27 5.01 8.73 7.30
CA ALA A 27 4.91 9.94 8.11
C ALA A 27 3.53 10.59 7.94
N ILE A 28 3.02 10.65 6.70
CA ILE A 28 1.66 11.13 6.41
C ILE A 28 0.62 10.25 7.12
N PHE A 29 0.78 8.92 7.05
CA PHE A 29 -0.10 7.99 7.74
C PHE A 29 -0.08 8.20 9.26
N VAL A 30 1.11 8.25 9.87
CA VAL A 30 1.27 8.51 11.31
C VAL A 30 0.66 9.84 11.71
N GLN A 31 0.85 10.90 10.92
CA GLN A 31 0.24 12.19 11.17
C GLN A 31 -1.30 12.10 11.16
N SER A 32 -1.88 11.35 10.22
CA SER A 32 -3.32 11.07 10.20
C SER A 32 -3.78 10.36 11.47
N GLN A 33 -3.11 9.26 11.87
CA GLN A 33 -3.45 8.52 13.10
C GLN A 33 -3.32 9.37 14.37
N ASN A 34 -2.34 10.26 14.40
CA ASN A 34 -2.09 11.16 15.53
C ASN A 34 -3.14 12.28 15.66
N THR A 35 -4.01 12.49 14.68
CA THR A 35 -5.09 13.50 14.75
C THR A 35 -6.08 13.20 15.87
N GLU A 36 -6.40 11.93 16.07
CA GLU A 36 -7.30 11.49 17.15
C GLU A 36 -6.56 11.17 18.45
N SER A 37 -5.35 10.62 18.34
CA SER A 37 -4.56 10.19 19.49
C SER A 37 -3.07 10.28 19.17
N PRO A 38 -2.37 11.36 19.59
CA PRO A 38 -0.97 11.62 19.23
C PRO A 38 -0.02 10.73 20.05
N ILE A 39 -0.02 9.44 19.73
CA ILE A 39 0.74 8.41 20.47
C ILE A 39 1.90 7.85 19.66
N TRP A 40 1.95 8.09 18.35
CA TRP A 40 3.00 7.55 17.49
C TRP A 40 4.09 8.60 17.26
N GLY A 41 5.35 8.18 17.35
CA GLY A 41 6.50 8.99 16.97
C GLY A 41 6.78 8.93 15.47
N GLU A 42 7.83 9.63 15.05
CA GLU A 42 8.25 9.65 13.65
C GLU A 42 8.60 8.24 13.14
N PRO A 43 8.13 7.83 11.95
CA PRO A 43 8.51 6.57 11.34
C PRO A 43 10.01 6.51 11.04
N ILE A 44 10.60 5.35 11.29
CA ILE A 44 11.99 5.05 11.01
C ILE A 44 12.02 3.91 9.99
N MET A 45 12.74 4.11 8.89
CA MET A 45 13.02 3.06 7.91
C MET A 45 13.81 1.94 8.59
N LEU A 46 13.32 0.71 8.49
CA LEU A 46 14.06 -0.44 8.97
C LEU A 46 15.10 -0.86 7.92
N PRO A 47 16.36 -1.15 8.33
CA PRO A 47 17.33 -1.75 7.42
C PRO A 47 16.82 -3.12 6.99
N ASP A 48 16.89 -3.40 5.69
CA ASP A 48 16.33 -4.57 5.00
C ASP A 48 16.45 -5.88 5.83
N ARG A 49 15.40 -6.19 6.59
CA ARG A 49 15.31 -7.42 7.39
C ARG A 49 14.65 -8.47 6.52
N GLN A 50 15.46 -9.13 5.69
CA GLN A 50 15.12 -10.27 4.85
C GLN A 50 13.85 -11.00 5.32
N GLY A 51 12.72 -10.77 4.64
CA GLY A 51 11.52 -11.61 4.74
C GLY A 51 10.52 -11.31 5.86
N ARG A 52 10.55 -10.14 6.51
CA ARG A 52 9.53 -9.76 7.53
C ARG A 52 8.34 -8.97 6.99
N GLY A 53 8.45 -8.39 5.79
CA GLY A 53 7.38 -7.57 5.21
C GLY A 53 7.08 -6.31 6.02
N VAL A 54 8.11 -5.64 6.55
CA VAL A 54 8.01 -4.37 7.28
C VAL A 54 9.08 -3.44 6.73
N ASP A 55 8.65 -2.28 6.24
CA ASP A 55 9.55 -1.27 5.66
C ASP A 55 9.83 -0.15 6.70
N CYS A 56 8.82 0.24 7.48
CA CYS A 56 8.94 1.29 8.50
C CYS A 56 8.31 0.87 9.84
N GLU A 57 8.85 1.42 10.93
CA GLU A 57 8.26 1.35 12.27
C GLU A 57 8.12 2.75 12.86
N ALA A 58 6.98 3.05 13.48
CA ALA A 58 6.79 4.24 14.30
C ALA A 58 6.69 3.84 15.78
N PRO A 59 7.51 4.44 16.67
CA PRO A 59 7.52 4.07 18.09
C PRO A 59 6.26 4.55 18.80
N ASP A 60 5.79 3.77 19.78
CA ASP A 60 4.75 4.21 20.71
C ASP A 60 5.35 5.14 21.78
N LEU A 61 4.81 6.35 21.88
CA LEU A 61 5.25 7.41 22.80
C LEU A 61 4.51 7.39 24.14
N ARG A 62 3.60 6.44 24.37
CA ARG A 62 2.95 6.26 25.68
C ARG A 62 3.95 5.81 26.75
N ASN A 63 3.57 5.99 28.01
CA ASN A 63 4.35 5.53 29.16
C ASN A 63 3.52 4.58 30.04
N PRO A 64 3.83 3.27 30.09
CA PRO A 64 4.91 2.58 29.36
C PRO A 64 4.61 2.44 27.85
N PRO A 65 5.64 2.33 26.99
CA PRO A 65 5.46 2.17 25.56
C PRO A 65 4.95 0.76 25.23
N GLY A 66 3.98 0.68 24.30
CA GLY A 66 3.54 -0.55 23.66
C GLY A 66 4.44 -0.97 22.49
N PRO A 67 4.01 -1.99 21.71
CA PRO A 67 4.70 -2.37 20.48
C PRO A 67 4.66 -1.24 19.44
N PRO A 68 5.69 -1.12 18.58
CA PRO A 68 5.70 -0.11 17.52
C PRO A 68 4.62 -0.41 16.47
N LEU A 69 4.16 0.66 15.82
CA LEU A 69 3.33 0.57 14.62
C LEU A 69 4.21 0.12 13.45
N LYS A 70 3.94 -1.06 12.91
CA LYS A 70 4.68 -1.63 11.78
C LYS A 70 3.95 -1.34 10.48
N MET A 71 4.69 -0.86 9.49
CA MET A 71 4.14 -0.47 8.19
C MET A 71 4.93 -1.11 7.06
N THR A 72 4.23 -1.55 6.02
CA THR A 72 4.81 -1.86 4.72
C THR A 72 4.18 -0.96 3.67
N VAL A 73 5.00 -0.44 2.76
CA VAL A 73 4.57 0.52 1.75
C VAL A 73 4.63 -0.14 0.38
N CYS A 74 3.53 -0.04 -0.35
CA CYS A 74 3.41 -0.52 -1.71
C CYS A 74 2.79 0.57 -2.59
N ARG A 75 3.05 0.56 -3.90
CA ARG A 75 2.37 1.51 -4.81
C ARG A 75 0.87 1.25 -4.87
N ALA A 76 0.09 2.33 -4.84
CA ALA A 76 -1.36 2.28 -5.07
C ALA A 76 -1.75 2.02 -6.53
N TYR A 77 -0.85 2.32 -7.48
CA TYR A 77 -1.08 2.15 -8.90
C TYR A 77 0.04 1.34 -9.54
N GLN A 78 -0.33 0.23 -10.17
CA GLN A 78 0.58 -0.68 -10.87
C GLN A 78 0.10 -0.86 -12.31
N ASP A 79 0.17 0.17 -13.15
CA ASP A 79 -0.14 -0.01 -14.57
C ASP A 79 0.94 -0.86 -15.24
N ARG A 80 0.53 -2.00 -15.77
CA ARG A 80 1.38 -2.95 -16.50
C ARG A 80 1.92 -2.35 -17.81
N VAL A 81 1.14 -1.52 -18.51
CA VAL A 81 1.55 -0.81 -19.73
C VAL A 81 2.54 0.32 -19.41
N PHE A 82 2.36 0.99 -18.27
CA PHE A 82 3.32 1.96 -17.74
C PHE A 82 4.62 1.28 -17.25
N LEU A 83 4.54 0.14 -16.55
CA LEU A 83 5.69 -0.68 -16.18
C LEU A 83 6.45 -1.20 -17.42
N GLU A 84 5.75 -1.59 -18.48
CA GLU A 84 6.35 -1.98 -19.77
C GLU A 84 7.05 -0.79 -20.47
N LYS A 85 6.52 0.44 -20.35
CA LYS A 85 7.19 1.66 -20.82
C LYS A 85 8.44 2.01 -20.00
N LEU A 86 8.45 1.66 -18.72
CA LEU A 86 9.57 1.89 -17.79
C LEU A 86 10.67 0.83 -17.85
N GLY A 87 10.44 -0.31 -18.51
CA GLY A 87 11.51 -1.20 -18.96
C GLY A 87 12.53 -0.54 -19.91
N ARG A 88 12.34 0.74 -20.29
CA ARG A 88 13.26 1.55 -21.11
C ARG A 88 13.78 2.83 -20.45
N GLY A 89 13.45 3.12 -19.19
CA GLY A 89 13.85 4.37 -18.52
C GLY A 89 13.95 4.23 -17.02
N THR A 90 15.01 4.79 -16.45
CA THR A 90 15.40 4.74 -15.03
C THR A 90 14.23 5.04 -14.08
N SER A 91 14.22 4.35 -12.94
CA SER A 91 13.22 4.41 -11.86
C SER A 91 13.00 5.79 -11.20
N GLU A 92 13.58 6.86 -11.73
CA GLU A 92 13.63 8.22 -11.16
C GLU A 92 12.50 9.15 -11.66
N ARG A 93 11.58 8.68 -12.53
CA ARG A 93 10.57 9.54 -13.18
C ARG A 93 9.14 9.43 -12.65
N TYR A 94 8.92 8.67 -11.56
CA TYR A 94 7.57 8.32 -11.12
C TYR A 94 6.89 9.37 -10.24
N GLU A 95 7.62 10.08 -9.36
CA GLU A 95 7.03 11.17 -8.57
C GLU A 95 6.51 12.31 -9.48
N THR A 96 7.00 12.38 -10.73
CA THR A 96 6.62 13.39 -11.72
C THR A 96 5.71 12.88 -12.84
N ALA A 97 5.31 11.60 -12.82
CA ALA A 97 4.49 11.04 -13.90
C ALA A 97 3.04 11.49 -13.72
N GLU A 98 2.62 12.47 -14.52
CA GLU A 98 1.22 12.89 -14.63
C GLU A 98 0.38 11.76 -15.24
N VAL A 99 -0.20 10.92 -14.38
CA VAL A 99 -1.25 9.99 -14.79
C VAL A 99 -2.52 10.83 -14.99
N SER A 100 -3.14 10.73 -16.16
CA SER A 100 -4.39 11.47 -16.42
C SER A 100 -5.50 10.98 -15.50
N PRO A 101 -6.40 11.87 -15.02
CA PRO A 101 -7.59 11.44 -14.29
C PRO A 101 -8.38 10.43 -15.15
N GLY A 102 -8.62 9.25 -14.61
CA GLY A 102 -9.45 8.20 -15.20
C GLY A 102 -10.89 8.30 -14.70
N GLU A 103 -11.72 7.32 -15.07
CA GLU A 103 -13.05 7.20 -14.49
C GLU A 103 -12.99 6.60 -13.07
N LEU A 104 -14.00 6.90 -12.24
CA LEU A 104 -14.09 6.42 -10.86
C LEU A 104 -13.89 4.89 -10.75
N ASP A 105 -14.52 4.13 -11.66
CA ASP A 105 -14.39 2.67 -11.70
C ASP A 105 -12.95 2.21 -11.99
N GLU A 106 -12.23 2.90 -12.87
CA GLU A 106 -10.84 2.56 -13.20
C GLU A 106 -9.92 2.72 -11.98
N TRP A 107 -10.16 3.74 -11.17
CA TRP A 107 -9.42 3.97 -9.93
C TRP A 107 -9.72 2.93 -8.86
N ILE A 108 -10.98 2.53 -8.72
CA ILE A 108 -11.40 1.47 -7.82
C ILE A 108 -10.74 0.14 -8.22
N GLU A 109 -10.72 -0.18 -9.52
CA GLU A 109 -10.04 -1.39 -10.04
C GLU A 109 -8.53 -1.35 -9.86
N ALA A 110 -7.91 -0.18 -10.01
CA ALA A 110 -6.48 -0.02 -9.80
C ALA A 110 -6.09 -0.26 -8.33
N LEU A 111 -6.84 0.30 -7.37
CA LEU A 111 -6.66 0.01 -5.96
C LEU A 111 -6.83 -1.49 -5.67
N TRP A 112 -7.83 -2.13 -6.29
CA TRP A 112 -8.05 -3.57 -6.09
C TRP A 112 -6.88 -4.41 -6.63
N THR A 113 -6.32 -4.03 -7.76
CA THR A 113 -5.12 -4.67 -8.31
C THR A 113 -3.95 -4.53 -7.34
N ALA A 114 -3.75 -3.34 -6.75
CA ALA A 114 -2.71 -3.11 -5.76
C ALA A 114 -2.91 -3.90 -4.45
N VAL A 115 -4.15 -3.99 -3.95
CA VAL A 115 -4.50 -4.79 -2.75
C VAL A 115 -4.34 -6.29 -3.01
N SER A 116 -4.87 -6.78 -4.12
CA SER A 116 -4.89 -8.22 -4.43
C SER A 116 -3.51 -8.79 -4.73
N SER A 117 -2.57 -7.98 -5.20
CA SER A 117 -1.16 -8.40 -5.35
C SER A 117 -0.46 -8.64 -4.01
N GLN A 118 -0.96 -8.08 -2.91
CA GLN A 118 -0.42 -8.28 -1.56
C GLN A 118 -0.70 -9.66 -0.97
N LYS A 119 -1.59 -10.47 -1.58
CA LYS A 119 -1.93 -11.82 -1.11
C LYS A 119 -0.72 -12.75 -0.95
N LEU A 120 0.37 -12.47 -1.67
CA LEU A 120 1.58 -13.27 -1.64
C LEU A 120 2.59 -12.82 -0.58
N LEU A 121 2.37 -11.65 0.04
CA LEU A 121 3.21 -11.19 1.13
C LEU A 121 2.95 -12.04 2.38
N ARG A 122 4.05 -12.49 3.00
CA ARG A 122 4.02 -13.09 4.33
C ARG A 122 4.54 -12.06 5.32
N ALA A 123 3.68 -11.13 5.73
CA ALA A 123 4.05 -10.16 6.73
C ALA A 123 4.02 -10.76 8.14
N GLU A 124 4.78 -10.15 9.05
CA GLU A 124 4.58 -10.38 10.47
C GLU A 124 3.15 -9.95 10.88
N PRO A 125 2.55 -10.58 11.91
CA PRO A 125 1.28 -10.11 12.44
C PRO A 125 1.36 -8.65 12.90
N GLY A 126 0.28 -7.89 12.66
CA GLY A 126 0.17 -6.51 13.11
C GLY A 126 0.81 -5.47 12.18
N VAL A 127 1.10 -5.85 10.93
CA VAL A 127 1.62 -4.93 9.91
C VAL A 127 0.47 -4.23 9.20
N VAL A 128 0.57 -2.91 9.09
CA VAL A 128 -0.33 -2.07 8.28
C VAL A 128 0.22 -1.95 6.86
N VAL A 129 -0.64 -2.17 5.86
CA VAL A 129 -0.30 -1.96 4.45
C VAL A 129 -0.68 -0.55 4.04
N LEU A 130 0.28 0.21 3.52
CA LEU A 130 0.08 1.55 3.00
C LEU A 130 0.26 1.55 1.49
N LEU A 131 -0.82 1.85 0.76
CA LEU A 131 -0.80 2.09 -0.67
C LEU A 131 -0.40 3.55 -0.93
N ASN A 132 0.84 3.77 -1.37
CA ASN A 132 1.36 5.09 -1.73
C ASN A 132 0.65 5.63 -2.99
N ALA A 133 -0.15 6.67 -2.78
CA ALA A 133 -0.88 7.43 -3.78
C ALA A 133 -0.46 8.92 -3.79
N ARG A 134 0.72 9.26 -3.25
CA ARG A 134 1.20 10.66 -3.19
C ARG A 134 1.30 11.32 -4.58
N GLY A 135 1.71 10.56 -5.59
CA GLY A 135 1.78 11.01 -6.99
C GLY A 135 0.47 10.86 -7.77
N THR A 136 -0.56 10.23 -7.18
CA THR A 136 -1.86 9.97 -7.79
C THR A 136 -2.99 10.28 -6.79
N PRO A 137 -3.10 11.54 -6.32
CA PRO A 137 -3.92 11.91 -5.17
C PRO A 137 -5.41 11.56 -5.32
N TRP A 138 -5.91 11.47 -6.55
CA TRP A 138 -7.30 11.06 -6.81
C TRP A 138 -7.62 9.67 -6.28
N LEU A 139 -6.65 8.75 -6.18
CA LEU A 139 -6.86 7.41 -5.61
C LEU A 139 -7.15 7.44 -4.10
N ALA A 140 -6.76 8.52 -3.41
CA ALA A 140 -6.98 8.71 -1.99
C ALA A 140 -8.22 9.59 -1.70
N LEU A 141 -9.02 9.93 -2.72
CA LEU A 141 -10.28 10.66 -2.51
C LEU A 141 -11.29 9.75 -1.81
N HIS A 142 -12.06 10.35 -0.89
CA HIS A 142 -13.10 9.66 -0.14
C HIS A 142 -14.08 8.89 -1.04
N LEU A 143 -14.51 9.49 -2.16
CA LEU A 143 -15.42 8.85 -3.12
C LEU A 143 -14.83 7.57 -3.74
N VAL A 144 -13.52 7.55 -4.00
CA VAL A 144 -12.82 6.37 -4.52
C VAL A 144 -12.72 5.30 -3.45
N ALA A 145 -12.33 5.68 -2.24
CA ALA A 145 -12.25 4.76 -1.11
C ALA A 145 -13.63 4.18 -0.73
N GLU A 146 -14.70 4.98 -0.80
CA GLU A 146 -16.06 4.52 -0.56
C GLU A 146 -16.51 3.54 -1.65
N GLY A 147 -16.34 3.87 -2.93
CA GLY A 147 -16.64 2.96 -4.03
C GLY A 147 -15.83 1.66 -3.95
N PHE A 148 -14.56 1.76 -3.52
CA PHE A 148 -13.73 0.60 -3.22
C PHE A 148 -14.31 -0.24 -2.08
N ARG A 149 -14.67 0.35 -0.95
CA ARG A 149 -15.23 -0.40 0.20
C ARG A 149 -16.54 -1.09 -0.17
N GLN A 150 -17.40 -0.42 -0.94
CA GLN A 150 -18.66 -0.99 -1.44
C GLN A 150 -18.43 -2.20 -2.35
N ARG A 151 -17.43 -2.15 -3.25
CA ARG A 151 -17.18 -3.18 -4.26
C ARG A 151 -16.25 -4.29 -3.79
N TYR A 152 -15.22 -3.93 -3.03
CA TYR A 152 -14.07 -4.78 -2.72
C TYR A 152 -13.73 -4.86 -1.22
N GLY A 153 -14.41 -4.13 -0.33
CA GLY A 153 -14.09 -4.08 1.09
C GLY A 153 -14.03 -5.45 1.76
N GLU A 154 -15.02 -6.33 1.51
CA GLU A 154 -14.99 -7.71 2.05
C GLU A 154 -13.85 -8.56 1.49
N ALA A 155 -13.47 -8.34 0.22
CA ALA A 155 -12.38 -9.07 -0.40
C ALA A 155 -11.01 -8.55 0.10
N ALA A 156 -10.88 -7.25 0.31
CA ALA A 156 -9.71 -6.63 0.93
C ALA A 156 -9.53 -7.08 2.39
N ARG A 157 -10.63 -7.19 3.15
CA ARG A 157 -10.57 -7.75 4.52
C ARG A 157 -10.06 -9.18 4.53
N ARG A 158 -10.52 -10.02 3.60
CA ARG A 158 -10.00 -11.40 3.45
C ARG A 158 -8.51 -11.42 3.10
N VAL A 159 -8.05 -10.52 2.24
CA VAL A 159 -6.61 -10.37 1.96
C VAL A 159 -5.84 -10.04 3.24
N ALA A 160 -6.34 -9.08 4.03
CA ALA A 160 -5.74 -8.71 5.31
C ALA A 160 -5.69 -9.90 6.29
N GLU A 161 -6.80 -10.63 6.44
CA GLU A 161 -6.88 -11.81 7.31
C GLU A 161 -5.93 -12.94 6.87
N GLU A 162 -5.88 -13.26 5.57
CA GLU A 162 -5.04 -14.33 5.01
C GLU A 162 -3.54 -14.01 5.13
N ALA A 163 -3.16 -12.76 4.87
CA ALA A 163 -1.78 -12.28 4.94
C ALA A 163 -1.36 -11.80 6.35
N ARG A 164 -2.30 -11.78 7.31
CA ARG A 164 -2.13 -11.32 8.70
C ARG A 164 -1.76 -9.84 8.84
N PHE A 165 -2.25 -9.01 7.92
CA PHE A 165 -2.21 -7.56 8.06
C PHE A 165 -3.20 -7.10 9.12
N ASP A 166 -2.87 -6.01 9.81
CA ASP A 166 -3.78 -5.33 10.73
C ASP A 166 -4.86 -4.55 9.96
N SER A 167 -4.44 -3.81 8.94
CA SER A 167 -5.31 -2.99 8.12
C SER A 167 -4.65 -2.60 6.80
N ILE A 168 -5.46 -2.15 5.83
CA ILE A 168 -5.02 -1.73 4.50
C ILE A 168 -5.52 -0.32 4.25
N TRP A 169 -4.61 0.58 3.89
CA TRP A 169 -4.89 2.00 3.70
C TRP A 169 -4.37 2.49 2.36
N VAL A 170 -5.01 3.52 1.81
CA VAL A 170 -4.43 4.36 0.76
C VAL A 170 -3.98 5.68 1.36
N VAL A 171 -2.78 6.13 0.99
CA VAL A 171 -2.13 7.32 1.53
C VAL A 171 -1.79 8.28 0.40
N GLY A 172 -2.48 9.40 0.36
CA GLY A 172 -2.27 10.51 -0.57
C GLY A 172 -1.18 11.48 -0.11
N PRO A 173 -1.17 12.72 -0.65
CA PRO A 173 -0.09 13.69 -0.42
C PRO A 173 -0.13 14.41 0.94
N SER A 174 -1.23 14.32 1.69
CA SER A 174 -1.35 14.88 3.05
C SER A 174 -2.20 13.98 3.95
N HIS A 175 -2.19 14.26 5.27
CA HIS A 175 -2.93 13.50 6.26
C HIS A 175 -4.46 13.56 6.08
N ASP A 176 -4.96 14.54 5.31
CA ASP A 176 -6.37 14.66 4.92
C ASP A 176 -6.76 13.65 3.83
N PHE A 177 -5.79 13.06 3.13
CA PHE A 177 -6.00 12.08 2.06
C PHE A 177 -5.53 10.69 2.51
N VAL A 178 -6.08 10.21 3.62
CA VAL A 178 -5.75 8.89 4.18
C VAL A 178 -7.04 8.13 4.42
N GLU A 179 -7.22 7.01 3.73
CA GLU A 179 -8.48 6.27 3.72
C GLU A 179 -8.24 4.78 3.97
N ARG A 180 -9.06 4.21 4.87
CA ARG A 180 -9.05 2.76 5.15
C ARG A 180 -9.86 2.01 4.09
N LEU A 181 -9.32 0.90 3.60
CA LEU A 181 -9.89 0.14 2.48
C LEU A 181 -10.49 -1.21 2.89
N ASP A 182 -10.02 -1.82 3.98
CA ASP A 182 -10.39 -3.17 4.43
C ASP A 182 -11.63 -3.24 5.32
N THR A 183 -12.35 -2.13 5.49
CA THR A 183 -13.63 -2.09 6.22
C THR A 183 -14.81 -2.15 5.27
N PRO A 184 -15.78 -3.05 5.45
CA PRO A 184 -17.04 -2.94 4.73
C PRO A 184 -17.74 -1.63 5.08
N THR A 185 -18.47 -1.06 4.13
CA THR A 185 -19.30 0.13 4.39
C THR A 185 -20.29 -0.19 5.51
N ALA A 186 -20.41 0.72 6.48
CA ALA A 186 -21.46 0.59 7.49
C ALA A 186 -22.83 0.57 6.79
N PRO A 187 -23.78 -0.27 7.23
CA PRO A 187 -25.12 -0.35 6.65
C PRO A 187 -25.91 0.95 6.80
#